data_AF-A0A836LZJ2-F1
#
_entry.id   AF-A0A836LZJ2-F1
#
_cell.length_a   1.000
_cell.length_b   1.000
_cell.length_c   1.000
_cell.angle_alpha   90.00
_cell.angle_beta   90.00
_cell.angle_gamma   90.00
#
_symmetry.space_group_name_H-M   'P 1'
#
loop_
_entity.id
_entity.type
_entity.pdbx_description
1 polymer ?
#
loop_
_entity_poly.entity_id
_entity_poly.type
_entity_poly.pdbx_seq_one_letter_code
_entity_poly.pdbx_strand_id
1 'polypeptide(L)'
;MNFVIKKKSAYSFFLALFATFIIVLVPWDALRSSEYVDRANYVSYIDHTLNKTLWFDYDTLLSKISFEWGWHKLLYIATENGLNSSNIFMIVSSLIMFFSILLVITRTKYYGFLLLINPVFIDFCFSQMRLAFTMSLIYFAYILYQRKNLLYIPILLSTPFFHTSAVIFIGVFLVATKLEQSKKLNFMFKNTIAIMVGLVLAIVTGPLMSQILGQLGDRRAEYEDMSSPVLYMSFWVIYFVYLAIKAYRENLERNAFFYISLIILGMVFFNVFFSGYSSRFLAACFPIIIIALLQLKSREKTLVMFGYLAYTLMLWFFWAT
;
A
#
# COMPACT_ATOMS: atom_id res chain seq x y z
N MET A 1 -1.44 12.39 -28.72
CA MET A 1 -2.09 12.08 -27.42
C MET A 1 -3.36 11.29 -27.71
N ASN A 2 -3.26 9.98 -27.99
CA ASN A 2 -4.41 9.16 -28.39
C ASN A 2 -5.13 8.63 -27.13
N PHE A 3 -6.18 9.34 -26.71
CA PHE A 3 -7.15 8.89 -25.70
C PHE A 3 -8.12 7.83 -26.25
N VAL A 4 -7.63 6.87 -27.04
CA VAL A 4 -8.47 5.74 -27.43
C VAL A 4 -8.59 4.82 -26.22
N ILE A 5 -9.63 5.07 -25.41
CA ILE A 5 -10.06 4.17 -24.36
C ILE A 5 -10.46 2.86 -25.05
N LYS A 6 -9.57 1.86 -25.02
CA LYS A 6 -9.93 0.50 -25.46
C LYS A 6 -11.21 0.10 -24.73
N LYS A 7 -12.22 -0.49 -25.40
CA LYS A 7 -13.53 -0.86 -24.77
C LYS A 7 -13.38 -1.54 -23.40
N LYS A 8 -12.37 -2.40 -23.24
CA LYS A 8 -11.99 -3.05 -21.98
C LYS A 8 -11.66 -2.06 -20.84
N SER A 9 -11.05 -0.92 -21.15
CA SER A 9 -10.70 0.13 -20.18
C SER A 9 -11.91 0.91 -19.67
N ALA A 10 -12.94 1.14 -20.49
CA ALA A 10 -14.16 1.81 -20.03
C ALA A 10 -14.94 0.91 -19.07
N TYR A 11 -15.13 -0.35 -19.44
CA TYR A 11 -15.81 -1.33 -18.58
C TYR A 11 -15.07 -1.52 -17.25
N SER A 12 -13.74 -1.65 -17.27
CA SER A 12 -12.93 -1.78 -16.05
C SER A 12 -13.07 -0.56 -15.13
N PHE A 13 -13.19 0.64 -15.70
CA PHE A 13 -13.40 1.87 -14.95
C PHE A 13 -14.76 1.88 -14.25
N PHE A 14 -15.85 1.61 -14.98
CA PHE A 14 -17.19 1.60 -14.40
C PHE A 14 -17.37 0.46 -13.39
N LEU A 15 -16.81 -0.72 -13.64
CA LEU A 15 -16.81 -1.81 -12.69
C LEU A 15 -16.06 -1.45 -11.40
N ALA A 16 -14.90 -0.81 -11.52
CA ALA A 16 -14.15 -0.33 -10.35
C ALA A 16 -14.93 0.73 -9.57
N LEU A 17 -15.55 1.68 -10.27
CA LEU A 17 -16.37 2.72 -9.65
C LEU A 17 -17.56 2.13 -8.88
N PHE A 18 -18.31 1.23 -9.53
CA PHE A 18 -19.46 0.56 -8.92
C PHE A 18 -19.07 -0.32 -7.73
N ALA A 19 -17.99 -1.11 -7.86
CA ALA A 19 -17.49 -1.94 -6.77
C ALA A 19 -17.00 -1.09 -5.58
N THR A 20 -16.29 0.01 -5.83
CA THR A 20 -15.89 0.96 -4.77
C THR A 20 -17.10 1.52 -4.05
N PHE A 21 -18.13 1.97 -4.79
CA PHE A 21 -19.35 2.52 -4.19
C PHE A 21 -20.00 1.51 -3.25
N ILE A 22 -20.16 0.25 -3.67
CA ILE A 22 -20.73 -0.81 -2.82
C ILE A 22 -19.86 -1.04 -1.57
N ILE A 23 -18.55 -1.25 -1.75
CA ILE A 23 -17.64 -1.63 -0.67
C ILE A 23 -17.54 -0.51 0.37
N VAL A 24 -17.52 0.74 -0.06
CA VAL A 24 -17.34 1.88 0.84
C VAL A 24 -18.61 2.21 1.64
N LEU A 25 -19.79 1.86 1.13
CA LEU A 25 -21.05 1.99 1.88
C LEU A 25 -21.24 0.97 2.99
N VAL A 26 -20.41 -0.07 3.04
CA VAL A 26 -20.45 -1.04 4.15
C VAL A 26 -19.95 -0.35 5.43
N PRO A 27 -20.70 -0.42 6.56
CA PRO A 27 -20.29 0.19 7.82
C PRO A 27 -19.23 -0.70 8.52
N TRP A 28 -18.00 -0.67 8.00
CA TRP A 28 -16.91 -1.53 8.48
C TRP A 28 -16.59 -1.30 9.96
N ASP A 29 -16.66 -0.07 10.44
CA ASP A 29 -16.54 0.29 11.85
C ASP A 29 -17.58 -0.44 12.73
N ALA A 30 -18.84 -0.45 12.31
CA ALA A 30 -19.90 -1.17 13.02
C ALA A 30 -19.68 -2.69 13.00
N LEU A 31 -19.19 -3.25 11.88
CA LEU A 31 -18.88 -4.68 11.78
C LEU A 31 -17.68 -5.10 12.64
N ARG A 32 -16.72 -4.19 12.86
CA ARG A 32 -15.52 -4.42 13.69
C ARG A 32 -15.81 -4.33 15.19
N SER A 33 -16.97 -3.77 15.59
CA SER A 33 -17.31 -3.47 16.99
C SER A 33 -16.24 -2.65 17.75
N SER A 34 -15.37 -1.93 17.04
CA SER A 34 -14.30 -1.13 17.62
C SER A 34 -13.94 0.07 16.73
N GLU A 35 -13.61 1.18 17.38
CA GLU A 35 -13.28 2.42 16.68
C GLU A 35 -11.90 2.37 16.02
N TYR A 36 -11.78 3.04 14.87
CA TYR A 36 -10.50 3.29 14.24
C TYR A 36 -9.77 4.43 14.96
N VAL A 37 -8.80 4.09 15.80
CA VAL A 37 -8.04 5.06 16.63
C VAL A 37 -7.49 6.24 15.82
N ASP A 38 -6.93 6.02 14.63
CA ASP A 38 -6.40 7.10 13.79
C ASP A 38 -7.54 8.02 13.29
N ARG A 39 -8.72 7.48 12.95
CA ARG A 39 -9.88 8.30 12.57
C ARG A 39 -10.39 9.10 13.75
N ALA A 40 -10.50 8.53 14.94
CA ALA A 40 -10.93 9.26 16.13
C ALA A 40 -10.01 10.47 16.40
N ASN A 41 -8.69 10.27 16.25
CA ASN A 41 -7.72 11.37 16.31
C ASN A 41 -7.95 12.43 15.22
N TYR A 42 -8.32 12.02 14.00
CA TYR A 42 -8.65 12.94 12.92
C TYR A 42 -9.98 13.66 13.11
N VAL A 43 -11.00 13.05 13.71
CA VAL A 43 -12.26 13.73 14.05
C VAL A 43 -11.97 14.89 15.01
N SER A 44 -11.21 14.64 16.07
CA SER A 44 -10.73 15.69 17.00
C SER A 44 -9.95 16.80 16.27
N TYR A 45 -9.10 16.43 15.32
CA TYR A 45 -8.29 17.37 14.56
C TYR A 45 -9.10 18.24 13.58
N ILE A 46 -10.01 17.62 12.83
CA ILE A 46 -10.73 18.23 11.70
C ILE A 46 -11.96 19.00 12.19
N ASP A 47 -12.75 18.40 13.06
CA ASP A 47 -14.07 18.93 13.43
C ASP A 47 -14.01 19.81 14.69
N HIS A 48 -12.97 19.68 15.52
CA HIS A 48 -12.85 20.34 16.82
C HIS A 48 -11.66 21.31 16.94
N THR A 49 -11.33 22.04 15.86
CA THR A 49 -10.53 23.30 15.87
C THR A 49 -9.00 23.26 16.02
N LEU A 50 -8.33 22.11 15.88
CA LEU A 50 -6.87 22.04 16.03
C LEU A 50 -6.15 22.10 14.67
N ASN A 51 -5.97 23.26 14.06
CA ASN A 51 -5.19 23.34 12.81
C ASN A 51 -3.67 23.20 13.04
N LYS A 52 -3.13 22.03 12.67
CA LYS A 52 -1.70 21.66 12.77
C LYS A 52 -0.78 22.40 11.81
N THR A 53 -1.30 23.09 10.79
CA THR A 53 -0.43 23.86 9.88
C THR A 53 0.30 24.99 10.60
N LEU A 54 -0.10 25.34 11.83
CA LEU A 54 0.56 26.36 12.66
C LEU A 54 1.50 25.75 13.72
N TRP A 55 1.58 24.42 13.82
CA TRP A 55 2.33 23.75 14.91
C TRP A 55 3.77 23.45 14.54
N PHE A 56 4.07 23.44 13.24
CA PHE A 56 5.37 23.08 12.72
C PHE A 56 5.92 24.22 11.87
N ASP A 57 7.24 24.34 11.91
CA ASP A 57 7.98 25.21 11.01
C ASP A 57 8.20 24.51 9.65
N TYR A 58 7.70 25.14 8.59
CA TYR A 58 7.73 24.63 7.22
C TYR A 58 8.73 25.39 6.34
N ASP A 59 9.73 26.05 6.92
CA ASP A 59 10.68 26.90 6.18
C ASP A 59 11.57 26.13 5.19
N THR A 60 11.82 24.85 5.44
CA THR A 60 12.71 24.02 4.59
C THR A 60 11.95 22.95 3.82
N LEU A 61 12.50 22.50 2.69
CA LEU A 61 11.94 21.37 1.93
C LEU A 61 11.90 20.09 2.79
N LEU A 62 12.94 19.86 3.60
CA LEU A 62 13.02 18.71 4.48
C LEU A 62 11.92 18.78 5.55
N SER A 63 11.70 19.94 6.19
CA SER A 63 10.64 20.08 7.19
C SER A 63 9.24 19.91 6.59
N LYS A 64 9.01 20.37 5.35
CA LYS A 64 7.75 20.12 4.63
C LYS A 64 7.47 18.64 4.37
N ILE A 65 8.51 17.85 4.09
CA ILE A 65 8.36 16.40 3.89
C ILE A 65 8.21 15.69 5.24
N SER A 66 9.12 15.95 6.19
CA SER A 66 9.12 15.31 7.52
C SER A 66 7.83 15.54 8.30
N PHE A 67 7.30 16.76 8.24
CA PHE A 67 6.04 17.13 8.91
C PHE A 67 4.81 17.05 7.99
N GLU A 68 4.94 16.38 6.84
CA GLU A 68 3.81 16.04 5.95
C GLU A 68 2.91 17.25 5.63
N TRP A 69 3.55 18.37 5.28
CA TRP A 69 2.88 19.66 5.04
C TRP A 69 1.70 19.56 4.06
N GLY A 70 1.87 18.78 2.99
CA GLY A 70 0.84 18.63 1.96
C GLY A 70 -0.43 18.00 2.51
N TRP A 71 -0.33 17.05 3.44
CA TRP A 71 -1.48 16.45 4.11
C TRP A 71 -2.24 17.48 4.94
N HIS A 72 -1.52 18.23 5.78
CA HIS A 72 -2.15 19.25 6.63
C HIS A 72 -2.76 20.39 5.80
N LYS A 73 -2.10 20.81 4.73
CA LYS A 73 -2.63 21.83 3.82
C LYS A 73 -3.88 21.35 3.09
N LEU A 74 -3.92 20.08 2.67
CA LEU A 74 -5.09 19.49 2.03
C LEU A 74 -6.29 19.43 2.98
N LEU A 75 -6.08 18.99 4.22
CA LEU A 75 -7.14 18.97 5.23
C LEU A 75 -7.67 20.38 5.51
N TYR A 76 -6.77 21.36 5.66
CA TYR A 76 -7.17 22.76 5.84
C TYR A 76 -8.04 23.28 4.68
N ILE A 77 -7.62 23.05 3.43
CA ILE A 77 -8.41 23.46 2.26
C ILE A 77 -9.77 22.75 2.24
N ALA A 78 -9.82 21.45 2.56
CA ALA A 78 -11.06 20.70 2.59
C ALA A 78 -12.04 21.26 3.64
N THR A 79 -11.57 21.55 4.85
CA THR A 79 -12.39 22.09 5.94
C THR A 79 -12.87 23.52 5.65
N GLU A 80 -12.02 24.37 5.07
CA GLU A 80 -12.42 25.73 4.65
C GLU A 80 -13.50 25.72 3.57
N ASN A 81 -13.59 24.64 2.78
CA ASN A 81 -14.65 24.42 1.80
C ASN A 81 -15.85 23.64 2.37
N GLY A 82 -15.96 23.53 3.69
CA GLY A 82 -17.13 22.94 4.36
C GLY A 82 -17.14 21.41 4.45
N LEU A 83 -16.04 20.72 4.15
CA LEU A 83 -15.95 19.26 4.34
C LEU A 83 -15.62 18.92 5.79
N ASN A 84 -16.47 18.09 6.42
CA ASN A 84 -16.20 17.50 7.73
C ASN A 84 -15.31 16.24 7.63
N SER A 85 -14.91 15.69 8.77
CA SER A 85 -14.09 14.47 8.86
C SER A 85 -14.71 13.29 8.10
N SER A 86 -16.02 13.06 8.23
CA SER A 86 -16.74 11.96 7.57
C SER A 86 -16.64 12.05 6.05
N ASN A 87 -16.86 13.24 5.47
CA ASN A 87 -16.72 13.48 4.03
C ASN A 87 -15.30 13.19 3.56
N ILE A 88 -14.29 13.68 4.29
CA ILE A 88 -12.88 13.47 3.96
C ILE A 88 -12.52 11.98 4.03
N PHE A 89 -12.99 11.27 5.06
CA PHE A 89 -12.75 9.84 5.21
C PHE A 89 -13.34 9.04 4.07
N MET A 90 -14.59 9.35 3.71
CA MET A 90 -15.30 8.76 2.59
C MET A 90 -14.54 8.95 1.27
N ILE A 91 -14.06 10.18 1.00
CA ILE A 91 -13.29 10.50 -0.21
C ILE A 91 -12.00 9.69 -0.27
N VAL A 92 -11.19 9.71 0.80
CA VAL A 92 -9.90 9.03 0.82
C VAL A 92 -10.07 7.52 0.68
N SER A 93 -10.98 6.90 1.46
CA SER A 93 -11.27 5.46 1.36
C SER A 93 -11.78 5.08 -0.03
N SER A 94 -12.60 5.93 -0.66
CA SER A 94 -13.06 5.73 -2.03
C SER A 94 -11.91 5.79 -3.04
N LEU A 95 -11.00 6.77 -2.93
CA LEU A 95 -9.87 6.92 -3.85
C LEU A 95 -8.93 5.71 -3.81
N ILE A 96 -8.50 5.28 -2.61
CA ILE A 96 -7.62 4.11 -2.48
C ILE A 96 -8.31 2.84 -2.99
N MET A 97 -9.58 2.63 -2.65
CA MET A 97 -10.34 1.46 -3.08
C MET A 97 -10.49 1.45 -4.61
N PHE A 98 -10.88 2.59 -5.19
CA PHE A 98 -11.05 2.75 -6.63
C PHE A 98 -9.77 2.45 -7.42
N PHE A 99 -8.65 3.10 -7.07
CA PHE A 99 -7.40 2.88 -7.80
C PHE A 99 -6.84 1.48 -7.58
N SER A 100 -7.04 0.88 -6.40
CA SER A 100 -6.65 -0.51 -6.14
C SER A 100 -7.45 -1.51 -6.97
N ILE A 101 -8.79 -1.39 -6.98
CA ILE A 101 -9.67 -2.24 -7.78
C ILE A 101 -9.35 -2.08 -9.27
N LEU A 102 -9.21 -0.84 -9.74
CA LEU A 102 -8.87 -0.54 -11.14
C LEU A 102 -7.53 -1.17 -11.53
N LEU A 103 -6.52 -1.07 -10.65
CA LEU A 103 -5.22 -1.69 -10.87
C LEU A 103 -5.32 -3.23 -10.97
N VAL A 104 -6.06 -3.88 -10.06
CA VAL A 104 -6.24 -5.34 -10.07
C VAL A 104 -6.98 -5.80 -11.32
N ILE A 105 -8.12 -5.19 -11.63
CA ILE A 105 -8.98 -5.61 -12.74
C ILE A 105 -8.29 -5.43 -14.10
N THR A 106 -7.54 -4.34 -14.29
CA THR A 106 -6.85 -4.08 -15.55
C THR A 106 -5.69 -5.06 -15.80
N ARG A 107 -5.21 -5.75 -14.76
CA ARG A 107 -4.05 -6.65 -14.81
C ARG A 107 -4.39 -8.12 -14.61
N THR A 108 -5.63 -8.42 -14.25
CA THR A 108 -6.11 -9.78 -13.97
C THR A 108 -7.49 -9.99 -14.60
N LYS A 109 -8.32 -10.85 -14.00
CA LYS A 109 -9.71 -11.08 -14.41
C LYS A 109 -10.63 -10.15 -13.62
N TYR A 110 -11.83 -9.88 -14.15
CA TYR A 110 -12.77 -8.93 -13.54
C TYR A 110 -13.14 -9.25 -12.08
N TYR A 111 -13.19 -10.52 -11.68
CA TYR A 111 -13.48 -10.92 -10.31
C TYR A 111 -12.27 -10.84 -9.36
N GLY A 112 -11.07 -10.51 -9.87
CA GLY A 112 -9.85 -10.49 -9.07
C GLY A 112 -9.90 -9.51 -7.90
N PHE A 113 -10.69 -8.44 -8.01
CA PHE A 113 -10.85 -7.46 -6.93
C PHE A 113 -11.57 -8.02 -5.70
N LEU A 114 -12.31 -9.14 -5.81
CA LEU A 114 -12.96 -9.76 -4.66
C LEU A 114 -11.94 -10.19 -3.60
N LEU A 115 -10.71 -10.51 -4.02
CA LEU A 115 -9.59 -10.79 -3.11
C LEU A 115 -9.06 -9.53 -2.41
N LEU A 116 -9.53 -8.33 -2.74
CA LEU A 116 -9.26 -7.13 -1.95
C LEU A 116 -10.19 -7.03 -0.73
N ILE A 117 -11.29 -7.80 -0.70
CA ILE A 117 -12.21 -7.87 0.45
C ILE A 117 -11.58 -8.77 1.52
N ASN A 118 -10.52 -8.26 2.13
CA ASN A 118 -9.72 -8.90 3.15
C ASN A 118 -9.47 -7.90 4.29
N PRO A 119 -9.53 -8.33 5.57
CA PRO A 119 -9.41 -7.42 6.70
C PRO A 119 -8.14 -6.57 6.69
N VAL A 120 -7.01 -7.11 6.22
CA VAL A 120 -5.74 -6.36 6.10
C VAL A 120 -5.90 -5.13 5.23
N PHE A 121 -6.55 -5.29 4.08
CA PHE A 121 -6.70 -4.22 3.10
C PHE A 121 -7.87 -3.29 3.45
N ILE A 122 -8.97 -3.83 3.97
CA ILE A 122 -10.09 -3.04 4.47
C ILE A 122 -9.61 -2.15 5.63
N ASP A 123 -8.98 -2.72 6.65
CA ASP A 123 -8.43 -1.94 7.76
C ASP A 123 -7.45 -0.87 7.27
N PHE A 124 -6.62 -1.15 6.27
CA PHE A 124 -5.78 -0.12 5.66
C PHE A 124 -6.56 1.02 5.00
N CYS A 125 -7.58 0.70 4.18
CA CYS A 125 -8.38 1.70 3.48
C CYS A 125 -9.20 2.60 4.42
N PHE A 126 -9.60 2.07 5.58
CA PHE A 126 -10.44 2.80 6.53
C PHE A 126 -9.64 3.36 7.71
N SER A 127 -8.65 2.65 8.24
CA SER A 127 -7.91 3.12 9.41
C SER A 127 -6.76 4.09 9.09
N GLN A 128 -6.09 4.01 7.93
CA GLN A 128 -4.79 4.68 7.74
C GLN A 128 -4.85 5.82 6.72
N MET A 129 -5.54 6.91 7.08
CA MET A 129 -5.97 7.94 6.13
C MET A 129 -4.84 8.55 5.29
N ARG A 130 -3.73 8.96 5.93
CA ARG A 130 -2.56 9.55 5.25
C ARG A 130 -1.95 8.60 4.22
N LEU A 131 -1.58 7.40 4.68
CA LEU A 131 -0.91 6.42 3.83
C LEU A 131 -1.85 5.90 2.74
N ALA A 132 -3.13 5.69 3.04
CA ALA A 132 -4.15 5.32 2.06
C ALA A 132 -4.27 6.36 0.94
N PHE A 133 -4.35 7.65 1.30
CA PHE A 133 -4.36 8.73 0.31
C PHE A 133 -3.10 8.74 -0.54
N THR A 134 -1.92 8.70 0.09
CA THR A 134 -0.62 8.65 -0.59
C THR A 134 -0.52 7.48 -1.57
N MET A 135 -0.92 6.28 -1.14
CA MET A 135 -0.90 5.09 -2.00
C MET A 135 -1.90 5.19 -3.14
N SER A 136 -3.06 5.85 -2.95
CA SER A 136 -4.00 6.10 -4.03
C SER A 136 -3.37 6.95 -5.14
N LEU A 137 -2.57 7.96 -4.78
CA LEU A 137 -1.82 8.79 -5.72
C LEU A 137 -0.69 8.01 -6.40
N ILE A 138 0.04 7.16 -5.66
CA ILE A 138 1.08 6.30 -6.23
C ILE A 138 0.48 5.32 -7.24
N TYR A 139 -0.66 4.70 -6.94
CA TYR A 139 -1.36 3.80 -7.87
C TYR A 139 -1.88 4.53 -9.09
N PHE A 140 -2.45 5.72 -8.92
CA PHE A 140 -2.86 6.54 -10.04
C PHE A 140 -1.68 6.93 -10.93
N ALA A 141 -0.58 7.40 -10.34
CA ALA A 141 0.67 7.72 -11.04
C ALA A 141 1.20 6.49 -11.79
N TYR A 142 1.18 5.30 -11.18
CA TYR A 142 1.62 4.07 -11.83
C TYR A 142 0.74 3.69 -13.03
N ILE A 143 -0.59 3.85 -12.93
CA ILE A 143 -1.51 3.65 -14.06
C ILE A 143 -1.20 4.63 -15.21
N LEU A 144 -0.92 5.90 -14.90
CA LEU A 144 -0.53 6.93 -15.87
C LEU A 144 0.84 6.63 -16.51
N TYR A 145 1.81 6.19 -15.72
CA TYR A 145 3.13 5.76 -16.17
C TYR A 145 3.03 4.65 -17.23
N GLN A 146 2.21 3.62 -16.97
CA GLN A 146 1.99 2.53 -17.92
C GLN A 146 1.34 2.98 -19.23
N ARG A 147 0.62 4.11 -19.20
CA ARG A 147 0.04 4.76 -20.38
C ARG A 147 0.97 5.78 -21.02
N LYS A 148 2.22 5.90 -20.54
CA LYS A 148 3.22 6.90 -20.96
C LYS A 148 2.72 8.35 -20.80
N ASN A 149 1.80 8.61 -19.87
CA ASN A 149 1.29 9.95 -19.61
C ASN A 149 2.16 10.65 -18.57
N LEU A 150 2.88 11.69 -18.96
CA LEU A 150 3.84 12.43 -18.13
C LEU A 150 3.26 13.06 -16.86
N LEU A 151 1.93 13.17 -16.74
CA LEU A 151 1.28 13.61 -15.49
C LEU A 151 1.63 12.72 -14.29
N TYR A 152 2.12 11.49 -14.49
CA TYR A 152 2.60 10.66 -13.38
C TYR A 152 3.74 11.32 -12.58
N ILE A 153 4.59 12.14 -13.23
CA ILE A 153 5.78 12.74 -12.60
C ILE A 153 5.39 13.73 -11.49
N PRO A 154 4.62 14.82 -11.77
CA PRO A 154 4.25 15.76 -10.72
C PRO A 154 3.40 15.11 -9.62
N ILE A 155 2.52 14.16 -9.97
CA ILE A 155 1.74 13.41 -8.98
C ILE A 155 2.67 12.65 -8.04
N LEU A 156 3.63 11.87 -8.59
CA LEU A 156 4.56 11.08 -7.79
C LEU A 156 5.45 11.95 -6.89
N LEU A 157 5.97 13.06 -7.43
CA LEU A 157 6.79 14.01 -6.68
C LEU A 157 6.04 14.70 -5.54
N SER A 158 4.71 14.79 -5.61
CA SER A 158 3.90 15.35 -4.53
C SER A 158 3.69 14.39 -3.36
N THR A 159 3.80 13.07 -3.58
CA THR A 159 3.44 12.05 -2.56
C THR A 159 4.25 12.11 -1.25
N PRO A 160 5.55 12.45 -1.23
CA PRO A 160 6.30 12.60 0.03
C PRO A 160 5.80 13.74 0.93
N PHE A 161 5.09 14.73 0.38
CA PHE A 161 4.49 15.80 1.17
C PHE A 161 3.23 15.37 1.90
N PHE A 162 2.60 14.26 1.50
CA PHE A 162 1.41 13.72 2.15
C PHE A 162 1.76 12.63 3.17
N HIS A 163 2.83 11.89 2.93
CA HIS A 163 3.33 10.90 3.86
C HIS A 163 4.81 10.60 3.63
N THR A 164 5.62 10.65 4.69
CA THR A 164 7.08 10.47 4.60
C THR A 164 7.48 9.11 4.00
N SER A 165 6.73 8.05 4.31
CA SER A 165 7.02 6.70 3.81
C SER A 165 6.80 6.54 2.29
N ALA A 166 6.21 7.54 1.61
CA ALA A 166 6.06 7.53 0.15
C ALA A 166 7.40 7.33 -0.56
N VAL A 167 8.49 7.88 0.01
CA VAL A 167 9.86 7.74 -0.53
C VAL A 167 10.25 6.26 -0.66
N ILE A 168 9.93 5.45 0.35
CA ILE A 168 10.20 4.01 0.35
C ILE A 168 9.40 3.33 -0.76
N PHE A 169 8.09 3.60 -0.85
CA PHE A 169 7.24 2.99 -1.88
C PHE A 169 7.67 3.39 -3.30
N ILE A 170 8.02 4.65 -3.53
CA ILE A 170 8.59 5.11 -4.81
C ILE A 170 9.85 4.31 -5.14
N GLY A 171 10.76 4.16 -4.18
CA GLY A 171 11.98 3.37 -4.32
C GLY A 171 11.70 1.92 -4.73
N VAL A 172 10.77 1.25 -4.05
CA VAL A 172 10.36 -0.13 -4.36
C VAL A 172 9.84 -0.25 -5.79
N PHE A 173 8.93 0.65 -6.20
CA PHE A 173 8.38 0.63 -7.56
C PHE A 173 9.43 0.92 -8.62
N LEU A 174 10.34 1.85 -8.35
CA LEU A 174 11.42 2.21 -9.27
C LEU A 174 12.36 1.02 -9.46
N VAL A 175 12.83 0.39 -8.37
CA VAL A 175 13.68 -0.80 -8.43
C VAL A 175 12.98 -1.91 -9.21
N ALA A 176 11.74 -2.25 -8.86
CA ALA A 176 11.00 -3.33 -9.53
C ALA A 176 10.80 -3.07 -11.02
N THR A 177 10.49 -1.83 -11.42
CA THR A 177 10.33 -1.44 -12.82
C THR A 177 11.66 -1.50 -13.58
N LYS A 178 12.77 -1.11 -12.94
CA LYS A 178 14.12 -1.22 -13.53
C LYS A 178 14.56 -2.68 -13.68
N LEU A 179 14.24 -3.55 -12.72
CA LEU A 179 14.50 -4.99 -12.82
C LEU A 179 13.72 -5.63 -13.98
N GLU A 180 12.44 -5.31 -14.14
CA GLU A 180 11.62 -5.77 -15.27
C GLU A 180 12.21 -5.32 -16.62
N GLN A 181 12.64 -4.06 -16.74
CA GLN A 181 13.15 -3.48 -17.98
C GLN A 181 14.58 -3.90 -18.33
N SER A 182 15.37 -4.34 -17.34
CA SER A 182 16.76 -4.67 -17.55
C SER A 182 16.90 -5.97 -18.35
N LYS A 183 17.39 -5.87 -19.58
CA LYS A 183 17.74 -7.04 -20.42
C LYS A 183 19.15 -7.58 -20.14
N LYS A 184 19.98 -6.82 -19.42
CA LYS A 184 21.39 -7.16 -19.16
C LYS A 184 21.56 -8.14 -17.99
N LEU A 185 20.63 -8.10 -17.04
CA LEU A 185 20.69 -8.94 -15.84
C LEU A 185 19.96 -10.25 -16.11
N ASN A 186 20.55 -11.37 -15.69
CA ASN A 186 19.82 -12.64 -15.70
C ASN A 186 18.72 -12.63 -14.62
N PHE A 187 17.70 -13.49 -14.79
CA PHE A 187 16.55 -13.53 -13.88
C PHE A 187 16.95 -13.89 -12.44
N MET A 188 17.93 -14.77 -12.23
CA MET A 188 18.41 -15.13 -10.90
C MET A 188 18.94 -13.91 -10.14
N PHE A 189 19.76 -13.09 -10.82
CA PHE A 189 20.33 -11.88 -10.23
C PHE A 189 19.25 -10.83 -9.97
N LYS A 190 18.26 -10.68 -10.87
CA LYS A 190 17.10 -9.80 -10.61
C LYS A 190 16.34 -10.21 -9.35
N ASN A 191 16.10 -11.51 -9.17
CA ASN A 191 15.43 -12.05 -7.99
C ASN A 191 16.26 -11.82 -6.71
N THR A 192 17.57 -12.05 -6.77
CA THR A 192 18.47 -11.78 -5.65
C THR A 192 18.46 -10.29 -5.28
N ILE A 193 18.51 -9.37 -6.25
CA ILE A 193 18.39 -7.94 -5.97
C ILE A 193 17.06 -7.64 -5.27
N ALA A 194 15.94 -8.17 -5.76
CA ALA A 194 14.63 -7.93 -5.16
C ALA A 194 14.56 -8.42 -3.70
N ILE A 195 15.08 -9.60 -3.40
CA ILE A 195 15.15 -10.14 -2.03
C ILE A 195 16.08 -9.30 -1.15
N MET A 196 17.25 -8.91 -1.67
CA MET A 196 18.21 -8.06 -0.94
C MET A 196 17.64 -6.67 -0.65
N VAL A 197 16.86 -6.09 -1.56
CA VAL A 197 16.16 -4.83 -1.28
C VAL A 197 15.11 -5.03 -0.19
N GLY A 198 14.39 -6.16 -0.19
CA GLY A 198 13.50 -6.52 0.93
C GLY A 198 14.23 -6.62 2.26
N LEU A 199 15.43 -7.22 2.29
CA LEU A 199 16.29 -7.28 3.47
C LEU A 199 16.73 -5.89 3.95
N VAL A 200 17.18 -5.03 3.03
CA VAL A 200 17.57 -3.65 3.37
C VAL A 200 16.38 -2.89 3.96
N LEU A 201 15.19 -3.04 3.38
CA LEU A 201 13.98 -2.43 3.93
C LEU A 201 13.64 -2.98 5.32
N ALA A 202 13.84 -4.27 5.57
CA ALA A 202 13.62 -4.86 6.88
C ALA A 202 14.59 -4.29 7.93
N ILE A 203 15.87 -4.12 7.57
CA ILE A 203 16.86 -3.48 8.46
C ILE A 203 16.48 -2.01 8.75
N VAL A 204 16.04 -1.27 7.73
CA VAL A 204 15.61 0.13 7.86
C VAL A 204 14.33 0.27 8.70
N THR A 205 13.37 -0.64 8.53
CA THR A 205 12.04 -0.60 9.19
C THR A 205 11.97 -1.39 10.50
N GLY A 206 13.02 -2.12 10.84
CA GLY A 206 13.22 -2.76 12.13
C GLY A 206 14.27 -2.01 12.95
N PRO A 207 15.51 -2.52 13.04
CA PRO A 207 16.50 -2.06 14.02
C PRO A 207 16.94 -0.60 13.84
N LEU A 208 16.97 -0.09 12.60
CA LEU A 208 17.43 1.29 12.35
C LEU A 208 16.31 2.33 12.46
N MET A 209 15.05 1.92 12.59
CA MET A 209 13.92 2.84 12.52
C MET A 209 13.96 3.88 13.65
N SER A 210 14.23 3.46 14.89
CA SER A 210 14.31 4.37 16.05
C SER A 210 15.44 5.38 15.91
N GLN A 211 16.60 4.96 15.39
CA GLN A 211 17.74 5.86 15.16
C GLN A 211 17.44 6.90 14.08
N ILE A 212 16.86 6.47 12.95
CA ILE A 212 16.48 7.37 11.85
C ILE A 212 15.43 8.38 12.34
N LEU A 213 14.40 7.92 13.04
CA LEU A 213 13.34 8.78 13.56
C LEU A 213 13.86 9.72 14.64
N GLY A 214 14.77 9.27 15.51
CA GLY A 214 15.38 10.10 16.54
C GLY A 214 16.21 11.24 15.96
N GLN A 215 16.97 10.99 14.88
CA GLN A 215 17.71 12.03 14.16
C GLN A 215 16.79 13.04 13.46
N LEU A 216 15.58 12.62 13.07
CA LEU A 216 14.57 13.49 12.48
C LEU A 216 13.73 14.24 13.52
N GLY A 217 13.97 14.02 14.82
CA GLY A 217 13.17 14.60 15.91
C GLY A 217 11.74 14.07 15.94
N ASP A 218 11.47 12.89 15.37
CA ASP A 218 10.14 12.27 15.38
C ASP A 218 9.92 11.52 16.70
N ARG A 219 8.87 11.91 17.44
CA ARG A 219 8.41 11.29 18.70
C ARG A 219 8.15 9.77 18.60
N ARG A 220 8.00 9.23 17.39
CA ARG A 220 7.86 7.78 17.15
C ARG A 220 9.11 6.98 17.47
N ALA A 221 10.27 7.63 17.63
CA ALA A 221 11.51 6.97 18.04
C ALA A 221 11.41 6.31 19.44
N GLU A 222 10.47 6.75 20.27
CA GLU A 222 10.34 6.34 21.69
C GLU A 222 9.31 5.21 21.92
N TYR A 223 8.63 4.70 20.90
CA TYR A 223 7.67 3.61 21.10
C TYR A 223 8.38 2.27 21.33
N GLU A 224 8.03 1.58 22.43
CA GLU A 224 8.74 0.39 22.92
C GLU A 224 8.56 -0.87 22.05
N ASP A 225 7.47 -0.98 21.29
CA ASP A 225 7.28 -2.10 20.35
C ASP A 225 6.38 -1.69 19.17
N MET A 226 6.92 -1.78 17.96
CA MET A 226 6.17 -1.62 16.71
C MET A 226 6.18 -2.91 15.87
N SER A 227 6.50 -4.05 16.45
CA SER A 227 6.57 -5.32 15.73
C SER A 227 5.18 -5.79 15.28
N SER A 228 5.13 -6.49 14.14
CA SER A 228 3.87 -7.09 13.64
C SER A 228 3.73 -8.51 14.19
N PRO A 229 2.57 -8.91 14.74
CA PRO A 229 2.38 -10.25 15.31
C PRO A 229 2.70 -11.36 14.31
N VAL A 230 3.55 -12.32 14.69
CA VAL A 230 4.05 -13.37 13.79
C VAL A 230 2.92 -14.21 13.21
N LEU A 231 1.91 -14.56 14.01
CA LEU A 231 0.75 -15.33 13.55
C LEU A 231 -0.02 -14.59 12.44
N TYR A 232 -0.16 -13.27 12.57
CA TYR A 232 -0.78 -12.43 11.55
C TYR A 232 0.02 -12.41 10.25
N MET A 233 1.35 -12.50 10.33
CA MET A 233 2.25 -12.49 9.16
C MET A 233 2.50 -13.88 8.54
N SER A 234 2.08 -14.96 9.19
CA SER A 234 2.43 -16.35 8.85
C SER A 234 2.09 -16.75 7.41
N PHE A 235 0.87 -16.45 6.94
CA PHE A 235 0.49 -16.72 5.55
C PHE A 235 1.41 -16.00 4.56
N TRP A 236 1.76 -14.75 4.83
CA TRP A 236 2.60 -13.92 3.96
C TRP A 236 4.05 -14.41 3.94
N VAL A 237 4.56 -14.91 5.07
CA VAL A 237 5.86 -15.58 5.19
C VAL A 237 5.89 -16.85 4.34
N ILE A 238 4.86 -17.70 4.46
CA ILE A 238 4.76 -18.91 3.63
C ILE A 238 4.68 -18.54 2.15
N TYR A 239 3.90 -17.51 1.82
CA TYR A 239 3.76 -17.04 0.45
C TYR A 239 5.07 -16.46 -0.11
N PHE A 240 5.86 -15.74 0.70
CA PHE A 240 7.22 -15.31 0.34
C PHE A 240 8.10 -16.50 -0.04
N VAL A 241 8.19 -17.51 0.83
CA VAL A 241 9.03 -18.69 0.61
C VAL A 241 8.63 -19.38 -0.70
N TYR A 242 7.32 -19.52 -0.95
CA TYR A 242 6.81 -20.06 -2.19
C TYR A 242 7.22 -19.22 -3.42
N LEU A 243 7.06 -17.89 -3.37
CA LEU A 243 7.47 -17.01 -4.46
C LEU A 243 8.99 -17.04 -4.70
N ALA A 244 9.80 -17.11 -3.65
CA ALA A 244 11.25 -17.21 -3.75
C ALA A 244 11.66 -18.53 -4.43
N ILE A 245 11.10 -19.66 -4.02
CA ILE A 245 11.34 -20.96 -4.66
C ILE A 245 10.95 -20.91 -6.15
N LYS A 246 9.78 -20.34 -6.47
CA LYS A 246 9.34 -20.13 -7.85
C LYS A 246 10.28 -19.23 -8.64
N ALA A 247 10.81 -18.18 -8.02
CA ALA A 247 11.71 -17.24 -8.65
C ALA A 247 12.99 -17.92 -9.13
N TYR A 248 13.54 -18.86 -8.36
CA TYR A 248 14.77 -19.58 -8.70
C TYR A 248 14.57 -20.86 -9.51
N ARG A 249 13.40 -21.50 -9.43
CA ARG A 249 13.11 -22.74 -10.18
C ARG A 249 12.58 -22.49 -11.60
N GLU A 250 11.78 -21.45 -11.78
CA GLU A 250 11.22 -21.11 -13.08
C GLU A 250 12.10 -20.05 -13.74
N ASN A 251 12.83 -20.43 -14.78
CA ASN A 251 13.69 -19.55 -15.58
C ASN A 251 12.84 -18.64 -16.49
N LEU A 252 11.91 -17.88 -15.91
CA LEU A 252 10.93 -17.06 -16.60
C LEU A 252 11.12 -15.58 -16.23
N GLU A 253 11.05 -14.71 -17.23
CA GLU A 253 10.99 -13.27 -17.00
C GLU A 253 9.73 -12.89 -16.22
N ARG A 254 9.90 -11.98 -15.27
CA ARG A 254 8.86 -11.53 -14.35
C ARG A 254 8.57 -10.05 -14.57
N ASN A 255 7.34 -9.65 -14.28
CA ASN A 255 6.92 -8.25 -14.38
C ASN A 255 7.21 -7.48 -13.08
N ALA A 256 7.03 -6.16 -13.09
CA ALA A 256 7.22 -5.33 -11.91
C ALA A 256 6.37 -5.78 -10.71
N PHE A 257 5.13 -6.24 -10.91
CA PHE A 257 4.26 -6.66 -9.80
C PHE A 257 4.83 -7.84 -9.03
N PHE A 258 5.45 -8.80 -9.73
CA PHE A 258 6.15 -9.91 -9.09
C PHE A 258 7.32 -9.41 -8.25
N TYR A 259 8.17 -8.52 -8.79
CA TYR A 259 9.32 -7.99 -8.05
C TYR A 259 8.90 -7.13 -6.86
N ILE A 260 7.88 -6.28 -6.98
CA ILE A 260 7.32 -5.53 -5.84
C ILE A 260 6.85 -6.50 -4.74
N SER A 261 6.11 -7.54 -5.13
CA SER A 261 5.63 -8.55 -4.18
C SER A 261 6.78 -9.27 -3.50
N LEU A 262 7.82 -9.64 -4.25
CA LEU A 262 9.01 -10.30 -3.71
C LEU A 262 9.79 -9.39 -2.74
N ILE A 263 9.92 -8.10 -3.05
CA ILE A 263 10.56 -7.09 -2.17
C ILE A 263 9.77 -6.94 -0.86
N ILE A 264 8.45 -6.67 -0.95
CA ILE A 264 7.61 -6.41 0.23
C ILE A 264 7.46 -7.67 1.09
N LEU A 265 7.22 -8.83 0.48
CA LEU A 265 7.11 -10.08 1.22
C LEU A 265 8.48 -10.54 1.77
N GLY A 266 9.58 -10.22 1.11
CA GLY A 266 10.92 -10.40 1.65
C GLY A 266 11.15 -9.53 2.89
N MET A 267 10.74 -8.27 2.84
CA MET A 267 10.77 -7.38 4.00
C MET A 267 9.95 -7.95 5.16
N VAL A 268 8.73 -8.40 4.90
CA VAL A 268 7.87 -9.10 5.88
C VAL A 268 8.58 -10.30 6.50
N PHE A 269 9.20 -11.14 5.67
CA PHE A 269 9.92 -12.33 6.12
C PHE A 269 11.08 -12.00 7.06
N PHE A 270 11.94 -11.05 6.67
CA PHE A 270 13.09 -10.69 7.49
C PHE A 270 12.71 -9.95 8.77
N ASN A 271 11.63 -9.16 8.74
CA ASN A 271 11.13 -8.47 9.92
C ASN A 271 10.53 -9.40 10.99
N VAL A 272 10.24 -10.66 10.68
CA VAL A 272 9.93 -11.68 11.71
C VAL A 272 11.15 -11.89 12.63
N PHE A 273 12.36 -11.77 12.11
CA PHE A 273 13.60 -11.94 12.88
C PHE A 273 14.10 -10.62 13.50
N PHE A 274 13.82 -9.50 12.84
CA PHE A 274 14.25 -8.18 13.28
C PHE A 274 13.22 -7.42 14.12
N SER A 275 12.08 -8.04 14.42
CA SER A 275 10.94 -7.42 15.12
C SER A 275 10.49 -6.10 14.48
N GLY A 276 10.59 -6.00 13.15
CA GLY A 276 10.31 -4.78 12.41
C GLY A 276 8.84 -4.60 12.03
N TYR A 277 8.46 -3.36 11.73
CA TYR A 277 7.07 -3.03 11.42
C TYR A 277 6.73 -3.31 9.95
N SER A 278 5.86 -4.30 9.71
CA SER A 278 5.64 -4.84 8.36
C SER A 278 4.20 -4.74 7.87
N SER A 279 3.22 -4.68 8.77
CA SER A 279 1.80 -4.74 8.44
C SER A 279 1.36 -3.59 7.52
N ARG A 280 1.82 -2.35 7.74
CA ARG A 280 1.46 -1.20 6.86
C ARG A 280 2.00 -1.34 5.46
N PHE A 281 3.23 -1.82 5.28
CA PHE A 281 3.83 -2.00 3.96
C PHE A 281 3.14 -3.14 3.19
N LEU A 282 2.83 -4.23 3.89
CA LEU A 282 2.05 -5.33 3.34
C LEU A 282 0.66 -4.84 2.89
N ALA A 283 -0.06 -4.14 3.75
CA ALA A 283 -1.42 -3.67 3.47
C ALA A 283 -1.44 -2.61 2.36
N ALA A 284 -0.48 -1.68 2.40
CA ALA A 284 -0.31 -0.65 1.37
C ALA A 284 -0.10 -1.29 -0.01
N CYS A 285 0.78 -2.29 -0.13
CA CYS A 285 1.08 -3.00 -1.39
C CYS A 285 0.17 -4.20 -1.68
N PHE A 286 -0.87 -4.42 -0.87
CA PHE A 286 -1.73 -5.59 -0.95
C PHE A 286 -2.35 -5.82 -2.34
N PRO A 287 -2.88 -4.80 -3.05
CA PRO A 287 -3.38 -4.97 -4.41
C PRO A 287 -2.35 -5.53 -5.39
N ILE A 288 -1.08 -5.17 -5.23
CA ILE A 288 0.01 -5.66 -6.09
C ILE A 288 0.34 -7.11 -5.77
N ILE A 289 0.34 -7.47 -4.49
CA ILE A 289 0.56 -8.84 -4.02
C ILE A 289 -0.54 -9.76 -4.56
N ILE A 290 -1.80 -9.30 -4.54
CA ILE A 290 -2.93 -10.01 -5.15
C ILE A 290 -2.76 -10.14 -6.67
N ILE A 291 -2.29 -9.11 -7.38
CA ILE A 291 -2.01 -9.20 -8.81
C ILE A 291 -0.96 -10.28 -9.09
N ALA A 292 0.15 -10.30 -8.33
CA ALA A 292 1.20 -11.29 -8.48
C ALA A 292 0.67 -12.71 -8.22
N LEU A 293 -0.14 -12.89 -7.17
CA LEU A 293 -0.78 -14.16 -6.82
C LEU A 293 -1.72 -14.66 -7.94
N LEU A 294 -2.53 -13.77 -8.50
CA LEU A 294 -3.44 -14.08 -9.59
C LEU A 294 -2.72 -14.38 -10.92
N GLN A 295 -1.50 -13.88 -11.11
CA GLN A 295 -0.71 -14.09 -12.33
C GLN A 295 0.14 -15.36 -12.31
N LEU A 296 0.19 -16.08 -11.18
CA LEU A 296 0.85 -17.37 -11.10
C LEU A 296 0.27 -18.37 -12.12
N LYS A 297 1.15 -19.08 -12.82
CA LYS A 297 0.79 -20.10 -13.81
C LYS A 297 1.22 -21.47 -13.28
N SER A 298 0.45 -22.06 -12.37
CA SER A 298 0.69 -23.45 -11.94
C SER A 298 -0.53 -24.05 -11.25
N ARG A 299 -0.56 -25.39 -11.14
CA ARG A 299 -1.52 -26.11 -10.29
C ARG A 299 -1.42 -25.68 -8.82
N GLU A 300 -0.23 -25.27 -8.38
CA GLU A 300 0.02 -24.80 -7.01
C GLU A 300 -0.66 -23.45 -6.73
N LYS A 301 -1.01 -22.66 -7.77
CA LYS A 301 -1.83 -21.46 -7.58
C LYS A 301 -3.12 -21.78 -6.83
N THR A 302 -3.78 -22.90 -7.14
CA THR A 302 -5.01 -23.31 -6.47
C THR A 302 -4.78 -23.55 -4.98
N LEU A 303 -3.65 -24.17 -4.63
CA LEU A 303 -3.28 -24.40 -3.23
C LEU A 303 -3.01 -23.09 -2.49
N VAL A 304 -2.24 -22.17 -3.08
CA VAL A 304 -1.95 -20.86 -2.50
C VAL A 304 -3.23 -20.02 -2.37
N MET A 305 -4.12 -20.06 -3.36
CA MET A 305 -5.44 -19.43 -3.31
C MET A 305 -6.30 -20.00 -2.17
N PHE A 306 -6.30 -21.32 -1.98
CA PHE A 306 -7.03 -21.95 -0.88
C PHE A 306 -6.48 -21.50 0.48
N GLY A 307 -5.16 -21.51 0.64
CA GLY A 307 -4.49 -21.00 1.85
C GLY A 307 -4.82 -19.53 2.11
N TYR A 308 -4.84 -18.70 1.07
CA TYR A 308 -5.24 -17.30 1.16
C TYR A 308 -6.69 -17.15 1.62
N LEU A 309 -7.63 -17.93 1.08
CA LEU A 309 -9.03 -17.88 1.46
C LEU A 309 -9.22 -18.34 2.91
N ALA A 310 -8.57 -19.43 3.32
CA ALA A 310 -8.59 -19.90 4.71
C ALA A 310 -8.05 -18.84 5.68
N TYR A 311 -6.90 -18.24 5.35
CA TYR A 311 -6.31 -17.13 6.11
C TYR A 311 -7.27 -15.92 6.19
N THR A 312 -7.90 -15.55 5.07
CA THR A 312 -8.84 -14.43 5.01
C THR A 312 -10.08 -14.69 5.87
N LEU A 313 -10.63 -15.90 5.85
CA LEU A 313 -11.76 -16.28 6.69
C LEU A 313 -11.40 -16.23 8.18
N MET A 314 -10.23 -16.75 8.55
CA MET A 314 -9.74 -16.65 9.93
C MET A 314 -9.55 -15.20 10.36
N LEU A 315 -8.97 -14.36 9.50
CA LEU A 315 -8.84 -12.93 9.81
C LEU A 315 -10.20 -12.26 9.96
N TRP A 316 -11.19 -12.57 9.13
CA TRP A 316 -12.53 -12.00 9.27
C TRP A 316 -13.16 -12.36 10.60
N PHE A 317 -12.97 -13.61 11.05
CA PHE A 317 -13.40 -14.03 12.38
C PHE A 317 -12.75 -13.17 13.47
N PHE A 318 -11.41 -13.10 13.50
CA PHE A 318 -10.68 -12.30 14.51
C PHE A 318 -10.90 -10.79 14.40
N TRP A 319 -11.25 -10.27 13.23
CA TRP A 319 -11.46 -8.85 13.03
C TRP A 319 -12.86 -8.41 13.46
N ALA A 320 -13.83 -9.32 13.45
CA ALA A 320 -15.22 -9.07 13.85
C ALA A 320 -15.51 -9.41 15.33
N THR A 321 -14.67 -10.23 15.97
CA THR A 321 -14.77 -10.63 17.38
C THR A 321 -13.78 -9.88 18.26
#